data_AF-A0A6M0BV92-F1
#
_entry.id   AF-A0A6M0BV92-F1
#
_cell.length_a   1.000
_cell.length_b   1.000
_cell.length_c   1.000
_cell.angle_alpha   90.00
_cell.angle_beta   90.00
_cell.angle_gamma   90.00
#
_symmetry.space_group_name_H-M   'P 1'
#
loop_
_entity.id
_entity.type
_entity.pdbx_description
1 polymer ?
#
loop_
_entity_poly.entity_id
_entity_poly.type
_entity_poly.pdbx_seq_one_letter_code
_entity_poly.pdbx_strand_id
1 'polypeptide(L)'
;MNLKSNKSSFNEFHPRINWQFLSNCFKDLGETREVIPVMTYEDAIKYFITDRPSDPRVKKGDLLRQTHSQGQLLAQMFLDSNNEIIDRPDGIPYGRQLVAKKLDAELEDAFDNENLIIVE
;
A
#
# COMPACT_ATOMS: atom_id res chain seq x y z
N MET A 1 -6.04 -9.28 21.83
CA MET A 1 -5.55 -9.93 20.59
C MET A 1 -4.20 -9.31 20.28
N ASN A 2 -3.17 -10.12 20.15
CA ASN A 2 -1.79 -9.67 20.02
C ASN A 2 -1.40 -9.83 18.55
N LEU A 3 -1.48 -8.73 17.78
CA LEU A 3 -1.05 -8.69 16.39
C LEU A 3 0.48 -8.76 16.39
N LYS A 4 1.01 -9.98 16.32
CA LYS A 4 2.45 -10.21 16.11
C LYS A 4 2.77 -9.76 14.68
N SER A 5 3.28 -8.55 14.55
CA SER A 5 4.00 -8.11 13.34
C SER A 5 5.13 -9.11 13.07
N ASN A 6 4.95 -9.92 12.03
CA ASN A 6 5.86 -10.98 11.66
C ASN A 6 7.01 -10.36 10.86
N LYS A 7 8.05 -9.89 11.56
CA LYS A 7 9.27 -9.24 11.04
C LYS A 7 10.13 -10.10 10.07
N SER A 8 9.63 -11.23 9.57
CA SER A 8 10.45 -12.27 8.92
C SER A 8 10.29 -12.39 7.40
N SER A 9 9.43 -11.65 6.71
CA SER A 9 9.23 -11.82 5.25
C SER A 9 10.01 -10.85 4.35
N PHE A 10 10.82 -9.93 4.88
CA PHE A 10 11.41 -8.86 4.07
C PHE A 10 12.48 -9.36 3.07
N ASN A 11 13.20 -10.44 3.40
CA ASN A 11 14.26 -10.98 2.54
C ASN A 11 13.77 -11.90 1.41
N GLU A 12 12.46 -12.16 1.32
CA GLU A 12 11.84 -12.92 0.23
C GLU A 12 10.89 -12.08 -0.62
N PHE A 13 10.90 -10.75 -0.46
CA PHE A 13 10.26 -9.88 -1.45
C PHE A 13 11.13 -9.85 -2.71
N HIS A 14 10.61 -10.48 -3.77
CA HIS A 14 11.29 -10.65 -5.05
C HIS A 14 11.99 -9.36 -5.55
N PRO A 15 13.09 -9.49 -6.33
CA PRO A 15 13.83 -8.37 -6.95
C PRO A 15 13.01 -7.53 -7.97
N ARG A 16 11.67 -7.63 -7.95
CA ARG A 16 10.73 -6.94 -8.82
C ARG A 16 10.12 -5.68 -8.22
N ILE A 17 10.12 -5.48 -6.89
CA ILE A 17 9.77 -4.18 -6.29
C ILE A 17 10.98 -3.25 -6.37
N ASN A 18 11.37 -2.88 -7.59
CA ASN A 18 12.34 -1.81 -7.81
C ASN A 18 11.58 -0.48 -7.98
N TRP A 19 12.31 0.63 -7.91
CA TRP A 19 11.75 1.96 -8.10
C TRP A 19 10.96 2.12 -9.41
N GLN A 20 11.34 1.39 -10.46
CA GLN A 20 10.64 1.41 -11.74
C GLN A 20 9.26 0.76 -11.64
N PHE A 21 9.16 -0.37 -10.92
CA PHE A 21 7.91 -1.06 -10.63
C PHE A 21 7.00 -0.19 -9.75
N LEU A 22 7.55 0.42 -8.69
CA LEU A 22 6.80 1.36 -7.85
C LEU A 22 6.28 2.56 -8.64
N SER A 23 7.13 3.17 -9.47
CA SER A 23 6.74 4.28 -10.33
C SER A 23 5.68 3.87 -11.35
N ASN A 24 5.69 2.64 -11.84
CA ASN A 24 4.66 2.12 -12.74
C ASN A 24 3.35 1.88 -11.99
N CYS A 25 3.37 1.30 -10.79
CA CYS A 25 2.16 1.09 -9.97
C CYS A 25 1.43 2.42 -9.71
N PHE A 26 2.16 3.50 -9.40
CA PHE A 26 1.55 4.83 -9.26
C PHE A 26 0.93 5.38 -10.55
N LYS A 27 1.54 5.08 -11.71
CA LYS A 27 0.98 5.49 -13.01
C LYS A 27 -0.25 4.66 -13.39
N ASP A 28 -0.20 3.36 -13.13
CA ASP A 28 -1.25 2.41 -13.53
C ASP A 28 -2.52 2.60 -12.70
N LEU A 29 -2.39 3.05 -11.45
CA LEU A 29 -3.51 3.47 -10.60
C LEU A 29 -4.15 4.82 -11.01
N GLY A 30 -3.65 5.51 -12.04
CA GLY A 30 -4.17 6.79 -12.54
C GLY A 30 -3.46 8.04 -12.01
N GLU A 31 -4.11 9.21 -12.05
CA GLU A 31 -3.58 10.44 -11.44
C GLU A 31 -4.07 10.61 -10.00
N THR A 32 -3.19 11.08 -9.12
CA THR A 32 -3.49 11.35 -7.71
C THR A 32 -4.47 12.52 -7.59
N ARG A 33 -5.73 12.26 -7.20
CA ARG A 33 -6.76 13.31 -7.09
C ARG A 33 -7.04 13.75 -5.66
N GLU A 34 -6.77 12.88 -4.69
CA GLU A 34 -7.08 13.14 -3.30
C GLU A 34 -5.83 13.57 -2.53
N VAL A 35 -5.93 14.73 -1.87
CA VAL A 35 -4.90 15.23 -0.96
C VAL A 35 -5.52 15.39 0.42
N ILE A 36 -5.11 14.56 1.37
CA ILE A 36 -5.64 14.56 2.74
C ILE A 36 -4.66 15.23 3.72
N PRO A 37 -5.14 15.88 4.79
CA PRO A 37 -4.26 16.54 5.76
C PRO A 37 -3.39 15.57 6.57
N VAL A 38 -3.95 14.46 7.01
CA VAL A 38 -3.28 13.44 7.83
C VAL A 38 -3.82 12.07 7.42
N MET A 39 -2.93 11.12 7.12
CA MET A 39 -3.29 9.69 7.08
C MET A 39 -2.99 9.09 8.45
N THR A 40 -3.99 8.45 9.05
CA THR A 40 -3.80 7.67 10.28
C THR A 40 -3.55 6.20 9.99
N TYR A 41 -2.93 5.48 10.92
CA TYR A 41 -2.82 4.02 10.80
C TYR A 41 -4.20 3.36 10.71
N GLU A 42 -5.17 3.83 11.50
CA GLU A 42 -6.55 3.35 11.46
C GLU A 42 -7.19 3.53 10.07
N ASP A 43 -7.09 4.72 9.48
CA ASP A 43 -7.65 5.01 8.16
C ASP A 43 -6.99 4.17 7.06
N ALA A 44 -5.66 3.96 7.17
CA ALA A 44 -4.93 3.12 6.25
C ALA A 44 -5.42 1.66 6.31
N ILE A 45 -5.54 1.08 7.51
CA ILE A 45 -6.03 -0.30 7.68
C ILE A 45 -7.50 -0.43 7.29
N LYS A 46 -8.33 0.54 7.65
CA LYS A 46 -9.77 0.55 7.35
C LYS A 46 -10.06 0.38 5.87
N TYR A 47 -9.25 0.96 4.99
CA TYR A 47 -9.39 0.78 3.55
C TYR A 47 -9.30 -0.70 3.12
N PHE A 48 -8.31 -1.45 3.62
CA PHE A 48 -8.16 -2.87 3.27
C PHE A 48 -9.30 -3.76 3.79
N ILE A 49 -10.10 -3.26 4.72
CA ILE A 49 -11.27 -3.96 5.27
C ILE A 49 -12.52 -3.57 4.49
N THR A 50 -12.73 -2.27 4.31
CA THR A 50 -14.00 -1.72 3.80
C THR A 50 -14.08 -1.72 2.27
N ASP A 51 -12.94 -1.57 1.58
CA ASP A 51 -12.84 -1.53 0.13
C ASP A 51 -12.22 -2.81 -0.46
N ARG A 52 -12.13 -3.90 0.33
CA ARG A 52 -11.57 -5.18 -0.13
C ARG A 52 -12.38 -5.72 -1.32
N PRO A 53 -11.74 -5.97 -2.49
CA PRO A 53 -12.42 -6.57 -3.62
C PRO A 53 -12.95 -7.97 -3.30
N SER A 54 -14.06 -8.36 -3.90
CA SER A 54 -14.60 -9.72 -3.83
C SER A 54 -13.81 -10.73 -4.68
N ASP A 55 -12.71 -10.32 -5.29
CA ASP A 55 -11.86 -11.19 -6.11
C ASP A 55 -11.18 -12.23 -5.20
N PRO A 56 -11.41 -13.54 -5.41
CA PRO A 56 -10.93 -14.58 -4.52
C PRO A 56 -9.39 -14.71 -4.52
N ARG A 57 -8.70 -14.13 -5.50
CA ARG A 57 -7.24 -14.06 -5.54
C ARG A 57 -6.69 -13.15 -4.45
N VAL A 58 -7.45 -12.15 -4.00
CA VAL A 58 -7.02 -11.17 -2.98
C VAL A 58 -6.81 -11.85 -1.64
N LYS A 59 -5.54 -11.96 -1.24
CA LYS A 59 -5.14 -12.54 0.05
C LYS A 59 -4.65 -11.47 1.01
N LYS A 60 -3.90 -10.48 0.51
CA LYS A 60 -3.21 -9.47 1.33
C LYS A 60 -3.43 -8.07 0.76
N GLY A 61 -3.02 -7.06 1.51
CA GLY A 61 -2.84 -5.69 1.04
C GLY A 61 -1.40 -5.24 1.18
N ASP A 62 -0.98 -4.29 0.37
CA ASP A 62 0.24 -3.51 0.60
C ASP A 62 -0.08 -2.03 0.77
N LEU A 63 0.74 -1.36 1.55
CA LEU A 63 0.76 0.09 1.68
C LEU A 63 2.19 0.56 1.40
N LEU A 64 2.35 1.28 0.29
CA LEU A 64 3.61 1.85 -0.17
C LEU A 64 3.61 3.35 0.07
N ARG A 65 4.76 3.90 0.49
CA ARG A 65 4.98 5.35 0.61
C ARG A 65 6.13 5.83 -0.28
N GLN A 66 5.98 7.05 -0.77
CA GLN A 66 7.01 7.78 -1.49
C GLN A 66 6.93 9.27 -1.16
N THR A 67 8.09 9.94 -1.05
CA THR A 67 8.12 11.39 -0.90
C THR A 67 7.44 12.09 -2.09
N HIS A 68 6.59 13.07 -1.77
CA HIS A 68 5.88 13.90 -2.74
C HIS A 68 6.03 15.39 -2.40
N SER A 69 5.91 16.26 -3.41
CA SER A 69 6.07 17.71 -3.22
C SER A 69 5.10 18.31 -2.19
N GLN A 70 3.97 17.64 -1.93
CA GLN A 70 2.93 18.06 -0.99
C GLN A 70 2.85 17.19 0.28
N GLY A 71 3.79 16.27 0.50
CA GLY A 71 3.79 15.35 1.64
C GLY A 71 4.29 13.95 1.26
N GLN A 72 3.48 12.94 1.55
CA GLN A 72 3.74 11.54 1.21
C GLN A 72 2.71 11.06 0.20
N LEU A 73 3.16 10.54 -0.94
CA LEU A 73 2.34 9.79 -1.87
C LEU A 73 2.21 8.36 -1.33
N LEU A 74 0.97 7.92 -1.16
CA LEU A 74 0.63 6.59 -0.67
C LEU A 74 -0.07 5.80 -1.77
N ALA A 75 0.32 4.55 -1.97
CA ALA A 75 -0.41 3.57 -2.75
C ALA A 75 -0.87 2.44 -1.84
N GLN A 76 -2.14 2.05 -1.96
CA GLN A 76 -2.71 0.91 -1.26
C GLN A 76 -3.23 -0.08 -2.30
N MET A 77 -2.61 -1.24 -2.44
CA MET A 77 -3.00 -2.24 -3.44
C MET A 77 -3.29 -3.59 -2.79
N PHE A 78 -3.91 -4.48 -3.57
CA PHE A 78 -4.26 -5.83 -3.13
C PHE A 78 -3.38 -6.87 -3.82
N LEU A 79 -2.91 -7.82 -3.02
CA LEU A 79 -1.95 -8.83 -3.43
C LEU A 79 -2.54 -10.25 -3.33
N ASP A 80 -1.97 -11.16 -4.12
CA ASP A 80 -2.25 -12.59 -4.05
C ASP A 80 -1.43 -13.30 -2.95
N SER A 81 -1.49 -14.64 -2.91
CA SER A 81 -0.71 -15.44 -1.94
C SER A 81 0.80 -15.37 -2.13
N ASN A 82 1.27 -14.98 -3.32
CA ASN A 82 2.68 -14.87 -3.71
C ASN A 82 3.21 -13.44 -3.57
N ASN A 83 2.42 -12.54 -2.96
CA ASN A 83 2.69 -11.09 -2.88
C ASN A 83 2.75 -10.40 -4.26
N GLU A 84 2.06 -10.93 -5.26
CA GLU A 84 1.92 -10.29 -6.58
C GLU A 84 0.69 -9.38 -6.61
N ILE A 85 0.81 -8.22 -7.26
CA ILE A 85 -0.31 -7.28 -7.45
C ILE A 85 -1.39 -7.92 -8.30
N ILE A 86 -2.64 -7.76 -7.88
CA ILE A 86 -3.79 -8.29 -8.60
C ILE A 86 -4.40 -7.19 -9.46
N ASP A 87 -4.35 -7.42 -10.77
CA ASP A 87 -5.04 -6.59 -11.74
C ASP A 87 -6.53 -6.95 -11.84
N ARG A 88 -7.33 -5.90 -12.01
CA ARG A 88 -8.72 -5.98 -12.44
C ARG A 88 -8.81 -6.45 -13.90
N PRO A 89 -10.00 -6.88 -14.35
CA PRO A 89 -10.20 -7.26 -15.75
C PRO A 89 -9.88 -6.16 -16.78
N ASP A 90 -9.89 -4.89 -16.36
CA ASP A 90 -9.52 -3.74 -17.21
C ASP A 90 -7.99 -3.50 -17.27
N GLY A 91 -7.19 -4.33 -16.61
CA GLY A 91 -5.73 -4.23 -16.56
C GLY A 91 -5.19 -3.22 -15.55
N ILE A 92 -6.06 -2.59 -14.77
CA ILE A 92 -5.64 -1.67 -13.70
C ILE A 92 -5.56 -2.45 -12.39
N PRO A 93 -4.54 -2.24 -11.54
CA PRO A 93 -4.47 -2.84 -10.22
C PRO A 93 -5.70 -2.56 -9.35
N TYR A 94 -6.12 -3.52 -8.53
CA TYR A 94 -7.01 -3.21 -7.41
C TYR A 94 -6.25 -2.37 -6.39
N GLY A 95 -6.71 -1.14 -6.18
CA GLY A 95 -6.07 -0.25 -5.22
C GLY A 95 -6.52 1.20 -5.34
N ARG A 96 -5.86 2.05 -4.56
CA ARG A 96 -5.98 3.50 -4.63
C ARG A 96 -4.62 4.15 -4.43
N GLN A 97 -4.55 5.41 -4.83
CA GLN A 97 -3.44 6.30 -4.53
C GLN A 97 -3.96 7.62 -3.97
N LEU A 98 -3.20 8.22 -3.05
CA LEU A 98 -3.51 9.54 -2.50
C LEU A 98 -2.26 10.24 -1.96
N VAL A 99 -2.33 11.55 -1.76
CA VAL A 99 -1.28 12.30 -1.05
C VAL A 99 -1.73 12.60 0.38
N ALA A 100 -0.96 12.19 1.36
CA ALA A 100 -1.12 12.62 2.74
C ALA A 100 -0.10 13.71 3.06
N LYS A 101 -0.54 14.89 3.54
CA LYS A 101 0.40 15.95 3.94
C LYS A 101 1.27 15.54 5.12
N LYS A 102 0.72 14.68 5.99
CA LYS A 102 1.39 14.09 7.16
C LYS A 102 0.89 12.67 7.38
N LEU A 103 1.70 11.84 8.01
CA LEU A 103 1.28 10.59 8.62
C LEU A 103 1.18 10.81 10.14
N ASP A 104 0.31 10.08 10.82
CA ASP A 104 0.32 10.06 12.29
C ASP A 104 1.51 9.26 12.83
N ALA A 105 1.74 9.37 14.14
CA ALA A 105 2.91 8.74 14.76
C ALA A 105 2.88 7.21 14.66
N GLU A 106 1.69 6.60 14.74
CA GLU A 106 1.53 5.15 14.63
C GLU A 106 1.85 4.66 13.23
N LEU A 107 1.38 5.36 12.19
CA LEU A 107 1.68 4.99 10.82
C LEU A 107 3.15 5.25 10.45
N GLU A 108 3.74 6.35 10.93
CA GLU A 108 5.19 6.57 10.78
C GLU A 108 5.99 5.43 11.44
N ASP A 109 5.66 5.04 12.68
CA ASP A 109 6.32 3.95 13.39
C ASP A 109 6.12 2.60 12.68
N ALA A 110 4.93 2.36 12.12
CA ALA A 110 4.64 1.14 11.36
C ALA A 110 5.50 1.02 10.09
N PHE A 111 5.82 2.13 9.44
CA PHE A 111 6.76 2.13 8.32
C PHE A 111 8.23 2.02 8.77
N ASP A 112 8.56 2.44 9.99
CA ASP A 112 9.95 2.50 10.49
C ASP A 112 10.87 3.20 9.46
N ASN A 113 11.97 2.55 9.07
CA ASN A 113 12.91 3.02 8.04
C ASN A 113 12.60 2.49 6.63
N GLU A 114 11.45 1.83 6.47
CA GLU A 114 11.01 1.23 5.22
C GLU A 114 9.98 2.09 4.49
N ASN A 115 9.62 1.68 3.28
CA ASN A 115 8.62 2.34 2.46
C ASN A 115 7.42 1.45 2.13
N LEU A 116 7.32 0.30 2.78
CA LEU A 116 6.33 -0.74 2.49
C LEU A 116 5.83 -1.38 3.79
N ILE A 117 4.51 -1.52 3.90
CA ILE A 117 3.83 -2.32 4.91
C ILE A 117 2.99 -3.38 4.19
N ILE A 118 3.01 -4.62 4.68
CA ILE A 118 2.12 -5.69 4.23
C ILE A 118 1.04 -5.92 5.28
N VAL A 119 -0.21 -6.02 4.83
CA VAL A 119 -1.40 -6.25 5.65
C VAL A 119 -1.99 -7.61 5.30
N GLU A 120 -2.12 -8.50 6.27
CA GLU A 120 -2.64 -9.88 6.11
C GLU A 120 -3.97 -10.08 6.85
#